data_AF-A0A0M4TBQ1-F1
#
_entry.id   AF-A0A0M4TBQ1-F1
#
_cell.length_a   1.000
_cell.length_b   1.000
_cell.length_c   1.000
_cell.angle_alpha   90.00
_cell.angle_beta   90.00
_cell.angle_gamma   90.00
#
_symmetry.space_group_name_H-M   'P 1'
#
loop_
_entity.id
_entity.type
_entity.pdbx_description
1 polymer ?
#
loop_
_entity_poly.entity_id
_entity_poly.type
_entity_poly.pdbx_seq_one_letter_code
_entity_poly.pdbx_strand_id
1 'polypeptide(L)'
;MKLLKEMSEYALKDSCLKYSLKGASIEYQTLIFYFVSPNDQTYFNNNLEPIKANLREFWKIHAKEIKQNGIYFTDVIAKLAQKEPKKQMDKDLANLFDQLREAIRARDEL
;
A
#
# COMPACT_ATOMS: atom_id res chain seq x y z
N MET A 1 2.38 -0.41 -13.80
CA MET A 1 2.40 -1.18 -12.52
C MET A 1 3.50 -2.25 -12.42
N LYS A 2 4.04 -2.79 -13.54
CA LYS A 2 5.14 -3.79 -13.51
C LYS A 2 6.42 -3.27 -12.83
N LEU A 3 6.83 -2.04 -13.13
CA LEU A 3 8.03 -1.42 -12.57
C LEU A 3 7.99 -1.24 -11.04
N LEU A 4 6.82 -0.88 -10.48
CA LEU A 4 6.64 -0.79 -9.03
C LEU A 4 6.84 -2.16 -8.36
N LYS A 5 6.28 -3.22 -8.96
CA LYS A 5 6.46 -4.59 -8.48
C LYS A 5 7.94 -5.01 -8.54
N GLU A 6 8.60 -4.80 -9.68
CA GLU A 6 10.02 -5.12 -9.86
C GLU A 6 10.92 -4.36 -8.87
N MET A 7 10.67 -3.07 -8.69
CA MET A 7 11.38 -2.23 -7.69
C MET A 7 11.19 -2.78 -6.27
N SER A 8 9.96 -3.18 -5.92
CA SER A 8 9.64 -3.70 -4.59
C SER A 8 10.31 -5.05 -4.34
N GLU A 9 10.31 -5.94 -5.33
CA GLU A 9 11.00 -7.23 -5.23
C GLU A 9 12.53 -7.05 -5.18
N TYR A 10 13.07 -6.09 -5.92
CA TYR A 10 14.50 -5.76 -5.90
C TYR A 10 14.93 -5.15 -4.57
N ALA A 11 14.11 -4.29 -3.98
CA ALA A 11 14.37 -3.71 -2.66
C ALA A 11 14.60 -4.79 -1.59
N LEU A 12 13.92 -5.93 -1.73
CA LEU A 12 13.98 -7.07 -0.83
C LEU A 12 14.89 -8.21 -1.35
N LYS A 13 15.74 -7.99 -2.36
CA LYS A 13 16.48 -9.05 -3.06
C LYS A 13 17.32 -9.95 -2.14
N ASP A 14 17.91 -9.39 -1.09
CA ASP A 14 18.75 -10.09 -0.10
C ASP A 14 18.02 -10.35 1.23
N SER A 15 16.69 -10.20 1.24
CA SER A 15 15.86 -10.31 2.45
C SER A 15 14.88 -11.49 2.36
N CYS A 16 14.69 -12.18 3.47
CA CYS A 16 13.64 -13.21 3.61
C CYS A 16 12.22 -12.63 3.44
N LEU A 17 12.05 -11.32 3.59
CA LEU A 17 10.79 -10.61 3.41
C LEU A 17 10.23 -10.69 1.99
N LYS A 18 11.07 -10.98 0.99
CA LYS A 18 10.62 -11.13 -0.40
C LYS A 18 9.51 -12.18 -0.54
N TYR A 19 9.53 -13.24 0.27
CA TYR A 19 8.55 -14.33 0.20
C TYR A 19 7.22 -14.00 0.87
N SER A 20 7.17 -12.98 1.73
CA SER A 20 5.95 -12.57 2.44
C SER A 20 5.35 -11.26 1.92
N LEU A 21 6.02 -10.60 0.98
CA LEU A 21 5.51 -9.43 0.29
C LEU A 21 4.24 -9.77 -0.50
N LYS A 22 3.14 -9.08 -0.21
CA LYS A 22 1.87 -9.19 -0.96
C LYS A 22 1.74 -8.17 -2.07
N GLY A 23 2.41 -7.04 -1.93
CA GLY A 23 2.41 -5.99 -2.94
C GLY A 23 2.99 -4.70 -2.38
N ALA A 24 3.00 -3.68 -3.23
CA ALA A 24 3.40 -2.34 -2.84
C ALA A 24 2.51 -1.29 -3.52
N SER A 25 2.33 -0.15 -2.86
CA SER A 25 1.66 1.03 -3.40
C SER A 25 2.48 2.28 -3.09
N ILE A 26 2.16 3.37 -3.79
CA ILE A 26 2.66 4.71 -3.44
C ILE A 26 1.45 5.56 -3.07
N GLU A 27 1.45 6.11 -1.87
CA GLU A 27 0.39 6.97 -1.34
C GLU A 27 1.03 8.24 -0.80
N TYR A 28 0.61 9.42 -1.28
CA TYR A 28 1.09 10.73 -0.81
C TYR A 28 2.63 10.82 -0.64
N GLN A 29 3.38 10.29 -1.62
CA GLN A 29 4.85 10.21 -1.62
C GLN A 29 5.46 9.20 -0.63
N THR A 30 4.69 8.26 -0.11
CA THR A 30 5.21 7.15 0.69
C THR A 30 5.11 5.85 -0.10
N LEU A 31 6.24 5.15 -0.26
CA LEU A 31 6.26 3.77 -0.76
C LEU A 31 5.88 2.82 0.37
N ILE A 32 4.79 2.11 0.20
CA ILE A 32 4.24 1.21 1.21
C ILE A 32 4.42 -0.22 0.74
N PHE A 33 5.09 -1.02 1.56
CA PHE A 33 5.19 -2.47 1.39
C PHE A 33 4.12 -3.16 2.24
N TYR A 34 3.36 -4.08 1.62
CA TYR A 34 2.30 -4.81 2.30
C TYR A 34 2.74 -6.23 2.64
N PHE A 35 2.77 -6.58 3.92
CA PHE A 35 3.16 -7.91 4.42
C PHE A 35 2.01 -8.63 5.09
N VAL A 36 1.99 -9.96 5.02
CA VAL A 36 0.97 -10.77 5.70
C VAL A 36 1.18 -10.84 7.21
N SER A 37 2.45 -10.92 7.62
CA SER A 37 2.83 -11.19 9.00
C SER A 37 3.23 -9.92 9.74
N PRO A 38 2.77 -9.71 10.99
CA PRO A 38 3.22 -8.60 11.82
C PRO A 38 4.70 -8.70 12.17
N ASN A 39 5.26 -9.91 12.23
CA ASN A 39 6.69 -10.12 12.45
C ASN A 39 7.51 -9.59 11.27
N ASP A 40 7.02 -9.79 10.04
CA ASP A 40 7.68 -9.33 8.82
C ASP A 40 7.61 -7.81 8.70
N GLN A 41 6.47 -7.21 9.06
CA GLN A 41 6.34 -5.75 9.16
C GLN A 41 7.34 -5.17 10.16
N THR A 42 7.44 -5.78 11.34
CA THR A 42 8.37 -5.35 12.39
C THR A 42 9.82 -5.51 11.93
N TYR A 43 10.15 -6.64 11.31
CA TYR A 43 11.48 -6.89 10.78
C TYR A 43 11.85 -5.89 9.68
N PHE A 44 10.93 -5.57 8.76
CA PHE A 44 11.13 -4.55 7.74
C PHE A 44 11.46 -3.19 8.37
N ASN A 45 10.64 -2.73 9.31
CA ASN A 45 10.82 -1.43 9.95
C ASN A 45 12.13 -1.33 10.74
N ASN A 46 12.60 -2.43 11.31
CA ASN A 46 13.89 -2.50 12.00
C ASN A 46 15.10 -2.59 11.06
N ASN A 47 14.90 -2.88 9.77
CA ASN A 47 15.98 -3.10 8.79
C ASN A 47 15.80 -2.23 7.53
N LEU A 48 15.36 -0.97 7.71
CA LEU A 48 15.07 -0.05 6.61
C LEU A 48 16.28 0.37 5.78
N GLU A 49 17.46 0.51 6.39
CA GLU A 49 18.65 1.03 5.71
C GLU A 49 19.13 0.19 4.52
N PRO A 50 19.30 -1.15 4.62
CA PRO A 50 19.65 -1.97 3.46
C PRO A 50 18.57 -1.93 2.36
N ILE A 51 17.30 -1.83 2.74
CA ILE A 51 16.18 -1.74 1.79
C ILE A 51 16.25 -0.42 1.01
N LYS A 52 16.51 0.70 1.71
CA LYS A 52 16.72 2.01 1.08
C LYS A 52 17.95 2.01 0.17
N ALA A 53 19.03 1.32 0.54
CA ALA A 53 20.21 1.18 -0.31
C ALA A 53 19.88 0.47 -1.63
N ASN A 54 19.16 -0.66 -1.56
CA ASN A 54 18.69 -1.40 -2.74
C ASN A 54 17.74 -0.56 -3.61
N LEU A 55 16.83 0.21 -3.00
CA LEU A 55 15.94 1.13 -3.74
C LEU A 55 16.73 2.21 -4.48
N ARG A 56 17.78 2.79 -3.87
CA ARG A 56 18.65 3.78 -4.53
C ARG A 56 19.42 3.17 -5.69
N GLU A 57 19.89 1.93 -5.56
CA GLU A 57 20.56 1.21 -6.64
C GLU A 57 19.61 0.98 -7.82
N PHE A 58 18.40 0.47 -7.55
CA PHE A 58 17.36 0.30 -8.56
C PHE A 58 17.04 1.62 -9.28
N TRP A 59 16.95 2.72 -8.52
CA TRP A 59 16.67 4.04 -9.08
C TRP A 59 17.74 4.52 -10.05
N LYS A 60 19.02 4.25 -9.75
CA LYS A 60 20.14 4.64 -10.63
C LYS A 60 20.08 3.90 -11.97
N ILE A 61 19.71 2.61 -11.93
CA ILE A 61 19.64 1.76 -13.12
C ILE A 61 18.41 2.12 -13.97
N HIS A 62 17.26 2.38 -13.34
CA HIS A 62 15.96 2.55 -14.00
C HIS A 62 15.44 4.01 -14.02
N ALA A 63 16.31 5.00 -13.79
CA ALA A 63 15.93 6.41 -13.62
C ALA A 63 15.03 6.95 -14.75
N LYS A 64 15.31 6.57 -16.00
CA LYS A 64 14.54 7.00 -17.18
C LYS A 64 13.11 6.45 -17.15
N GLU A 65 12.96 5.16 -16.84
CA GLU A 65 11.66 4.48 -16.79
C GLU A 65 10.83 4.97 -15.62
N ILE A 66 11.45 5.16 -14.45
CA ILE A 66 10.80 5.71 -13.25
C ILE A 66 10.23 7.11 -13.51
N LYS A 67 11.03 7.99 -14.16
CA LYS A 67 10.59 9.34 -14.53
C LYS A 67 9.42 9.31 -15.52
N GLN A 68 9.46 8.42 -16.51
CA GLN A 68 8.38 8.26 -17.49
C GLN A 68 7.09 7.73 -16.86
N ASN A 69 7.19 6.87 -15.85
CA ASN A 69 6.04 6.31 -15.14
C ASN A 69 5.53 7.21 -14.01
N GLY A 70 6.15 8.37 -13.76
CA GLY A 70 5.76 9.28 -12.70
C GLY A 70 5.91 8.71 -11.29
N ILE A 71 6.84 7.78 -11.08
CA ILE A 71 7.04 7.09 -9.80
C ILE A 71 7.92 7.97 -8.90
N TYR A 72 7.33 8.51 -7.83
CA TYR A 72 8.03 9.37 -6.88
C TYR A 72 7.57 9.10 -5.45
N PHE A 73 8.53 8.94 -4.53
CA PHE A 73 8.28 8.85 -3.10
C PHE A 73 9.50 9.38 -2.33
N THR A 74 9.27 9.84 -1.11
CA THR A 74 10.25 10.36 -0.16
C THR A 74 10.38 9.49 1.08
N ASP A 75 9.33 8.74 1.41
CA ASP A 75 9.26 7.88 2.58
C ASP A 75 9.03 6.41 2.20
N VAL A 76 9.40 5.49 3.08
CA VAL A 76 9.30 4.04 2.88
C VAL A 76 8.85 3.38 4.18
N ILE A 77 7.71 2.69 4.15
CA ILE A 77 7.14 2.02 5.32
C ILE A 77 6.61 0.62 4.99
N ALA A 78 6.42 -0.19 6.02
CA ALA A 78 5.66 -1.43 5.93
C ALA A 78 4.30 -1.32 6.63
N LYS A 79 3.26 -1.83 5.96
CA LYS A 79 1.92 -2.04 6.51
C LYS A 79 1.55 -3.52 6.45
N LEU A 80 0.63 -3.93 7.33
CA LEU A 80 -0.04 -5.21 7.17
C LEU A 80 -0.95 -5.17 5.94
N ALA A 81 -0.89 -6.21 5.12
CA ALA A 81 -1.85 -6.48 4.07
C ALA A 81 -3.21 -6.70 4.75
N GLN A 82 -4.06 -5.68 4.77
CA GLN A 82 -5.41 -5.85 5.26
C GLN A 82 -6.10 -6.86 4.37
N LYS A 83 -6.68 -7.91 4.96
CA LYS A 83 -7.77 -8.63 4.29
C LYS A 83 -8.85 -7.58 4.11
N GLU A 84 -9.20 -7.25 2.86
CA GLU A 84 -10.37 -6.42 2.60
C GLU A 84 -11.54 -6.95 3.46
N PRO A 85 -12.20 -6.13 4.30
CA PRO A 85 -13.47 -6.50 4.89
C PRO A 85 -14.54 -6.41 3.79
N LYS A 86 -14.43 -7.26 2.77
CA LYS A 86 -15.05 -7.07 1.46
C LYS A 86 -16.56 -7.32 1.42
N LYS A 87 -17.26 -7.34 2.56
CA LYS A 87 -18.72 -7.56 2.62
C LYS A 87 -19.45 -6.88 3.78
N GLN A 88 -18.79 -6.53 4.88
CA GLN A 88 -19.49 -5.95 6.03
C GLN A 88 -19.54 -4.42 5.97
N MET A 89 -18.43 -3.74 5.62
CA MET A 89 -18.40 -2.27 5.54
C MET A 89 -19.31 -1.70 4.44
N ASP A 90 -19.40 -2.34 3.27
CA ASP A 90 -20.33 -1.92 2.21
C ASP A 90 -21.80 -2.04 2.65
N LYS A 91 -22.13 -3.05 3.45
CA LYS A 91 -23.50 -3.28 3.92
C LYS A 91 -23.89 -2.29 5.02
N ASP A 92 -22.97 -2.01 5.92
CA ASP A 92 -23.15 -0.98 6.96
C ASP A 92 -23.25 0.43 6.35
N LEU A 93 -22.42 0.75 5.34
CA LEU A 93 -22.52 2.03 4.63
C LEU A 93 -23.83 2.14 3.84
N ALA A 94 -24.25 1.09 3.12
CA ALA A 94 -25.52 1.08 2.40
C ALA A 94 -26.72 1.28 3.34
N ASN A 95 -26.74 0.58 4.47
CA ASN A 95 -27.77 0.76 5.50
C ASN A 95 -27.80 2.19 6.05
N LEU A 96 -26.63 2.83 6.23
CA LEU A 96 -26.53 4.19 6.74
C LEU A 96 -27.06 5.22 5.72
N PHE A 97 -26.83 5.00 4.43
CA PHE A 97 -27.43 5.81 3.36
C PHE A 97 -28.94 5.63 3.25
N ASP A 98 -29.46 4.40 3.41
CA ASP A 98 -30.90 4.15 3.40
C ASP A 98 -31.60 4.82 4.59
N GLN A 99 -31.04 4.73 5.81
CA GLN A 99 -31.56 5.42 6.98
C GLN A 99 -31.58 6.93 6.81
N LEU A 100 -30.52 7.50 6.22
CA LEU A 100 -30.44 8.93 5.95
C LEU A 100 -31.51 9.36 4.92
N ARG A 101 -31.74 8.54 3.89
CA ARG A 101 -32.73 8.82 2.84
C ARG A 101 -34.16 8.81 3.38
N GLU A 102 -34.50 7.82 4.21
CA GLU A 102 -35.81 7.74 4.85
C GLU A 102 -36.03 8.90 5.84
N ALA A 103 -35.01 9.29 6.58
CA ALA A 103 -35.08 10.44 7.49
C ALA A 103 -35.30 11.78 6.74
N ILE A 104 -34.70 11.94 5.55
CA ILE A 104 -34.93 13.11 4.70
C ILE A 104 -36.35 13.08 4.13
N ARG A 105 -36.81 11.92 3.64
CA ARG A 105 -38.16 11.77 3.06
C ARG A 105 -39.27 12.06 4.08
N ALA A 106 -39.11 11.57 5.30
CA ALA A 106 -40.05 11.85 6.40
C ALA A 106 -40.10 13.33 6.81
N ARG A 107 -39.08 14.12 6.45
CA ARG A 107 -39.02 15.56 6.70
C ARG A 107 -39.64 16.39 5.57
N ASP A 108 -39.60 15.89 4.33
CA ASP A 108 -40.22 16.52 3.15
C ASP A 108 -41.73 16.24 3.04
N GLU A 109 -42.27 15.26 3.75
CA GLU A 109 -43.72 14.92 3.79
C GLU A 109 -44.50 15.63 4.93
N LEU A 110 -43.89 16.59 5.64
CA LEU A 110 -44.48 17.44 6.68
C LEU A 110 -44.64 18.89 6.21
#